data_AF-A0A3S1B5D0-F1
#
_entry.id   AF-A0A3S1B5D0-F1
#
_cell.length_a   1.000
_cell.length_b   1.000
_cell.length_c   1.000
_cell.angle_alpha   90.00
_cell.angle_beta   90.00
_cell.angle_gamma   90.00
#
_symmetry.space_group_name_H-M   'P 1'
#
loop_
_entity.id
_entity.type
_entity.pdbx_description
1 polymer ?
#
loop_
_entity_poly.entity_id
_entity_poly.type
_entity_poly.pdbx_seq_one_letter_code
_entity_poly.pdbx_strand_id
1 'polypeptide(L)'
;MEAQFVGNQERAAYTSQSLDVMSVKQWVGTMLLLAIPVVNVILLFVWAFGGGNISPNKKNYSRAALLIALIGIGIYVVLFLIVGAIVASILPRY
;
A
#
# COMPACT_ATOMS: atom_id res chain seq x y z
N MET A 1 11.50 -38.75 -23.31
CA MET A 1 12.41 -37.98 -22.43
C MET A 1 12.18 -36.47 -22.51
N GLU A 2 11.90 -35.90 -23.69
CA GLU A 2 11.72 -34.44 -23.87
C GLU A 2 10.54 -33.81 -23.09
N ALA A 3 9.43 -34.53 -22.90
CA ALA A 3 8.25 -34.02 -22.17
C ALA A 3 8.49 -33.74 -20.67
N GLN A 4 9.47 -34.39 -20.03
CA GLN A 4 9.80 -34.14 -18.63
C GLN A 4 10.73 -32.93 -18.44
N PHE A 5 11.49 -32.54 -19.47
CA PHE A 5 12.35 -31.36 -19.42
C PHE A 5 11.55 -30.05 -19.58
N VAL A 6 10.54 -30.04 -20.45
CA VAL A 6 9.67 -28.86 -20.67
C VAL A 6 8.85 -28.53 -19.40
N GLY A 7 8.27 -29.55 -18.74
CA GLY A 7 7.51 -29.34 -17.50
C GLY A 7 8.35 -28.87 -16.30
N ASN A 8 9.65 -29.16 -16.29
CA ASN A 8 10.56 -28.69 -15.24
C ASN A 8 11.01 -27.24 -15.46
N GLN A 9 11.11 -26.77 -16.70
CA GLN A 9 11.46 -25.38 -17.00
C GLN A 9 10.33 -24.41 -16.63
N GLU A 10 9.09 -24.77 -16.93
CA GLU A 10 7.93 -23.99 -16.49
C GLU A 10 7.84 -23.97 -14.95
N ARG A 11 7.99 -25.12 -14.29
CA ARG A 11 8.05 -25.21 -12.81
C ARG A 11 9.17 -24.40 -12.17
N ALA A 12 10.34 -24.34 -12.81
CA ALA A 12 11.45 -23.50 -12.37
C ALA A 12 11.15 -22.00 -12.53
N ALA A 13 10.42 -21.60 -13.59
CA ALA A 13 9.99 -20.22 -13.82
C ALA A 13 8.88 -19.76 -12.86
N TYR A 14 7.93 -20.62 -12.48
CA TYR A 14 6.93 -20.28 -11.47
C TYR A 14 7.54 -20.17 -10.06
N THR A 15 8.59 -20.94 -9.77
CA THR A 15 9.28 -20.94 -8.47
C THR A 15 10.10 -19.66 -8.24
N SER A 16 10.65 -19.04 -9.30
CA SER A 16 11.48 -17.83 -9.19
C SER A 16 10.67 -16.53 -9.01
N GLN A 17 9.45 -16.47 -9.56
CA GLN A 17 8.59 -15.27 -9.45
C GLN A 17 7.75 -15.24 -8.15
N SER A 18 7.63 -16.37 -7.45
CA SER A 18 6.73 -16.55 -6.30
C SER A 18 7.39 -16.46 -4.92
N LEU A 19 8.70 -16.20 -4.84
CA LEU A 19 9.45 -16.18 -3.59
C LEU A 19 10.21 -14.87 -3.31
N ASP A 20 9.77 -13.73 -3.86
CA ASP A 20 10.24 -12.45 -3.32
C ASP A 20 9.53 -12.21 -1.98
N VAL A 21 9.83 -13.04 -0.97
CA VAL A 21 9.37 -12.88 0.41
C VAL A 21 10.40 -12.03 1.12
N MET A 22 9.98 -10.84 1.57
CA MET A 22 10.88 -9.98 2.32
C MET A 22 11.18 -10.57 3.69
N SER A 23 12.46 -10.62 4.05
CA SER A 23 12.89 -11.04 5.38
C SER A 23 12.47 -10.02 6.45
N VAL A 24 12.36 -10.48 7.70
CA VAL A 24 11.98 -9.63 8.86
C VAL A 24 12.88 -8.40 8.98
N LYS A 25 14.20 -8.54 8.76
CA LYS A 25 15.15 -7.42 8.82
C LYS A 25 14.82 -6.32 7.80
N GLN A 26 14.37 -6.69 6.60
CA GLN A 26 14.00 -5.72 5.56
C GLN A 26 12.67 -5.01 5.91
N TRP A 27 11.73 -5.72 6.55
CA TRP A 27 10.52 -5.12 7.10
C TRP A 27 10.80 -4.16 8.26
N VAL A 28 11.73 -4.50 9.15
CA VAL A 28 12.16 -3.60 10.24
C VAL A 28 12.70 -2.28 9.68
N GLY A 29 13.58 -2.34 8.67
CA GLY A 29 14.06 -1.13 8.01
C GLY A 29 12.94 -0.34 7.32
N THR A 30 11.97 -1.05 6.73
CA THR A 30 10.78 -0.44 6.12
C THR A 30 9.94 0.31 7.15
N MET A 31 9.64 -0.32 8.30
CA MET A 31 8.88 0.30 9.38
C MET A 31 9.59 1.52 9.98
N LEU A 32 10.93 1.48 10.06
CA LEU A 32 11.71 2.63 10.52
C LEU A 32 11.58 3.84 9.58
N LEU A 33 11.59 3.62 8.25
CA LEU A 33 11.34 4.68 7.27
C LEU A 33 9.90 5.21 7.36
N LEU A 34 8.92 4.31 7.53
CA LEU A 34 7.51 4.66 7.66
C LEU A 34 7.18 5.38 8.98
N ALA A 35 8.05 5.29 9.99
CA ALA A 35 7.89 6.03 11.24
C ALA A 35 8.05 7.56 11.06
N ILE A 36 8.75 8.00 10.00
CA ILE A 36 8.89 9.42 9.68
C ILE A 36 7.65 9.87 8.89
N PRO A 37 6.79 10.77 9.42
CA PRO A 37 5.46 11.02 8.85
C PRO A 37 5.47 11.49 7.38
N VAL A 38 6.35 12.45 7.06
CA VAL A 38 6.44 13.01 5.70
C VAL A 38 7.03 11.99 4.72
N VAL A 39 8.07 11.28 5.15
CA VAL A 39 8.71 10.26 4.31
C VAL A 39 7.76 9.11 4.05
N ASN A 40 6.99 8.67 5.05
CA ASN A 40 5.99 7.62 4.92
C ASN A 40 5.05 7.89 3.74
N VAL A 41 4.39 9.05 3.74
CA VAL A 41 3.45 9.41 2.68
C VAL A 41 4.12 9.40 1.31
N ILE A 42 5.26 10.07 1.15
CA ILE A 42 6.00 10.11 -0.13
C ILE A 42 6.40 8.71 -0.58
N LEU A 43 6.90 7.88 0.34
CA LEU A 43 7.42 6.55 0.07
C LEU A 43 6.30 5.59 -0.38
N LEU A 44 5.09 5.74 0.16
CA LEU A 44 3.91 5.00 -0.31
C LEU A 44 3.62 5.30 -1.78
N PHE A 45 3.70 6.57 -2.22
CA PHE A 45 3.55 6.91 -3.64
C PHE A 45 4.70 6.35 -4.49
N VAL A 46 5.94 6.52 -4.04
CA VAL A 46 7.13 6.00 -4.74
C VAL A 46 7.06 4.48 -4.92
N TRP A 47 6.62 3.74 -3.90
CA TRP A 47 6.50 2.28 -3.98
C TRP A 47 5.25 1.81 -4.73
N ALA A 48 4.13 2.51 -4.64
CA ALA A 48 2.91 2.14 -5.35
C ALA A 48 3.02 2.34 -6.87
N PHE A 49 3.67 3.43 -7.29
CA PHE A 49 3.75 3.89 -8.67
C PHE A 49 5.14 3.78 -9.30
N GLY A 50 6.16 3.42 -8.52
CA GLY A 50 7.52 3.24 -9.03
C GLY A 50 7.69 2.07 -9.99
N GLY A 51 8.82 2.10 -10.71
CA GLY A 51 9.18 1.16 -11.79
C GLY A 51 9.62 -0.23 -11.33
N GLY A 52 10.21 -1.00 -12.26
CA GLY A 52 10.47 -2.45 -12.13
C GLY A 52 11.46 -2.88 -11.04
N ASN A 53 12.16 -1.95 -10.38
CA ASN A 53 13.18 -2.25 -9.37
C ASN A 53 12.60 -2.39 -7.94
N ILE A 54 11.28 -2.24 -7.76
CA ILE A 54 10.63 -2.28 -6.45
C ILE A 54 10.00 -3.67 -6.22
N SER A 55 10.26 -4.26 -5.05
CA SER A 55 9.72 -5.57 -4.69
C SER A 55 8.19 -5.59 -4.76
N PRO A 56 7.56 -6.66 -5.31
CA PRO A 56 6.11 -6.77 -5.38
C PRO A 56 5.41 -6.62 -4.02
N ASN A 57 6.04 -7.08 -2.93
CA ASN A 57 5.51 -6.90 -1.57
C ASN A 57 5.33 -5.43 -1.18
N LYS A 58 6.34 -4.57 -1.41
CA LYS A 58 6.25 -3.15 -1.08
C LYS A 58 5.23 -2.44 -1.95
N LYS A 59 5.14 -2.83 -3.22
CA LYS A 59 4.14 -2.29 -4.15
C LYS A 59 2.72 -2.61 -3.72
N ASN A 60 2.46 -3.86 -3.33
CA ASN A 60 1.17 -4.30 -2.83
C ASN A 60 0.80 -3.64 -1.49
N TYR A 61 1.74 -3.60 -0.55
CA TYR A 61 1.56 -2.89 0.72
C TYR A 61 1.18 -1.43 0.50
N SER A 62 1.91 -0.73 -0.37
CA SER A 62 1.72 0.71 -0.57
C SER A 62 0.39 1.01 -1.26
N ARG A 63 -0.01 0.19 -2.24
CA ARG A 63 -1.33 0.30 -2.87
C ARG A 63 -2.46 0.05 -1.87
N ALA A 64 -2.34 -0.96 -1.01
CA ALA A 64 -3.32 -1.23 0.04
C ALA A 64 -3.40 -0.07 1.05
N ALA A 65 -2.26 0.45 1.50
CA ALA A 65 -2.21 1.59 2.41
C ALA A 65 -2.85 2.85 1.80
N LEU A 66 -2.60 3.14 0.52
CA LEU A 66 -3.23 4.27 -0.18
C LEU A 66 -4.74 4.09 -0.34
N LEU A 67 -5.22 2.86 -0.60
CA LEU A 67 -6.65 2.58 -0.64
C LEU A 67 -7.32 2.78 0.73
N ILE A 68 -6.69 2.29 1.79
CA ILE A 68 -7.17 2.49 3.16
C ILE A 68 -7.19 3.99 3.51
N ALA A 69 -6.15 4.73 3.15
CA ALA A 69 -6.08 6.17 3.34
C ALA A 69 -7.21 6.89 2.58
N LEU A 70 -7.48 6.50 1.33
CA LEU A 70 -8.58 7.06 0.53
C LEU A 70 -9.94 6.81 1.19
N ILE A 71 -10.19 5.59 1.68
CA ILE A 71 -11.40 5.25 2.42
C ILE A 71 -11.51 6.09 3.70
N GLY A 72 -10.42 6.21 4.47
CA GLY A 72 -10.36 7.01 5.68
C GLY A 72 -10.67 8.48 5.44
N ILE A 73 -10.13 9.07 4.36
CA ILE A 73 -10.44 10.44 3.94
C ILE A 73 -11.93 10.56 3.60
N GLY A 74 -12.50 9.61 2.85
CA GLY A 74 -13.92 9.62 2.51
C GLY A 74 -14.83 9.61 3.75
N ILE A 75 -14.54 8.74 4.72
CA ILE A 75 -15.26 8.68 5.99
C ILE A 75 -15.09 10.00 6.76
N TYR A 76 -13.87 10.53 6.85
CA TYR A 76 -13.59 11.79 7.54
C TYR A 76 -14.39 12.95 6.94
N VAL A 77 -14.44 13.07 5.62
CA VAL A 77 -15.22 14.11 4.92
C VAL A 77 -16.70 13.99 5.25
N VAL A 78 -17.28 12.78 5.20
CA VAL A 78 -18.70 12.57 5.53
C VAL A 78 -18.99 13.00 6.98
N LEU A 79 -18.18 12.55 7.93
CA LEU A 79 -18.34 12.92 9.34
C LEU A 79 -18.17 14.42 9.56
N PHE A 80 -17.18 15.04 8.91
CA PHE A 80 -16.95 16.48 8.98
C PHE A 80 -18.15 17.27 8.47
N LEU A 81 -18.76 16.86 7.35
CA LEU A 81 -19.97 17.51 6.81
C LEU A 81 -21.17 17.36 7.73
N ILE A 82 -21.37 16.17 8.32
CA ILE A 82 -22.47 15.93 9.27
C ILE A 82 -22.31 16.84 10.50
N VAL A 83 -21.11 16.84 11.11
CA VAL A 83 -20.82 17.69 12.27
C VAL A 83 -20.95 19.17 11.91
N GLY A 84 -20.41 19.59 10.77
CA GLY A 84 -20.53 20.97 10.27
C GLY A 84 -21.99 21.41 10.07
N ALA A 85 -22.83 20.54 9.53
CA ALA A 85 -24.26 20.81 9.34
C ALA A 85 -25.01 20.96 10.67
N ILE A 86 -24.69 20.12 11.67
CA ILE A 86 -25.24 20.23 13.03
C ILE A 86 -24.80 21.54 13.69
N VAL A 87 -23.52 21.89 13.60
CA VAL A 87 -23.02 23.15 14.17
C VAL A 87 -23.69 24.36 13.49
N ALA A 88 -23.82 24.33 12.17
CA ALA A 88 -24.47 25.40 11.40
C ALA A 88 -25.97 25.53 11.67
N SER A 89 -26.65 24.48 12.14
CA SER A 89 -28.07 24.55 12.52
C SER A 89 -28.28 25.17 13.91
N ILE A 90 -27.30 25.05 14.81
CA ILE A 90 -27.35 25.60 16.17
C ILE A 90 -26.84 27.06 16.20
N LEU A 91 -26.04 27.47 15.21
CA LEU A 91 -25.53 28.85 15.15
C LEU A 91 -26.69 29.86 14.94
N PRO A 92 -26.83 30.87 15.81
CA PRO A 92 -27.89 31.87 15.67
C PRO A 92 -27.76 32.64 14.35
N ARG A 93 -28.87 32.73 13.61
CA ARG A 93 -28.97 33.50 12.36
C ARG A 93 -29.49 34.88 12.73
N TYR A 94 -28.59 35.83 12.93
CA TYR A 94 -28.91 37.24 13.14
C TYR A 94 -29.24 37.96 11.83
#